data_AF-A0A7W8C2Y4-F1
#
_entry.id   AF-A0A7W8C2Y4-F1
#
_cell.length_a   1.000
_cell.length_b   1.000
_cell.length_c   1.000
_cell.angle_alpha   90.00
_cell.angle_beta   90.00
_cell.angle_gamma   90.00
#
_symmetry.space_group_name_H-M   'P 1'
#
loop_
_entity.id
_entity.type
_entity.pdbx_description
1 polymer ?
#
loop_
_entity_poly.entity_id
_entity_poly.type
_entity_poly.pdbx_seq_one_letter_code
_entity_poly.pdbx_strand_id
1 'polypeptide(L)'
;MSIARFCALLCLGGLLFGCSTRPVVVVEKDQFIRMAKAMPKELQARDLLDDKGSYVAPMSFAGYKSYGEELFKRLSPSFMVGETTHDVYLGNTFAATILPDSRVKHWDNGFRISHATQTVTVNMVAIADWNNDGQDEWIVSCMVEPRMGGRSRTYYLLVPPPQNSTEILKGTIAAINECFGLSCTVFVRDSKIIERTASNPLLPPTEVHDVVPGLQPVTEPPNKASSKGGLEERSL
;
A
#
# COMPACT_ATOMS: atom_id res chain seq x y z
N MET A 1 28.43 -41.98 -21.45
CA MET A 1 28.71 -40.92 -20.44
C MET A 1 28.38 -39.49 -20.91
N SER A 2 27.56 -39.29 -21.95
CA SER A 2 27.25 -37.92 -22.45
C SER A 2 25.84 -37.40 -22.11
N ILE A 3 24.94 -38.23 -21.60
CA ILE A 3 23.54 -37.84 -21.32
C ILE A 3 23.41 -37.13 -19.96
N ALA A 4 24.16 -37.56 -18.95
CA ALA A 4 24.09 -36.98 -17.60
C ALA A 4 24.59 -35.52 -17.53
N ARG A 5 25.50 -35.12 -18.43
CA ARG A 5 26.02 -33.73 -18.49
C ARG A 5 25.04 -32.76 -19.14
N PHE A 6 24.15 -33.24 -20.01
CA PHE A 6 23.14 -32.40 -20.68
C PHE A 6 21.95 -32.10 -19.75
N CYS A 7 21.56 -33.04 -18.89
CA CYS A 7 20.52 -32.79 -17.86
C CYS A 7 20.98 -31.78 -16.80
N ALA A 8 22.24 -31.82 -16.37
CA ALA A 8 22.75 -30.85 -15.40
C ALA A 8 22.75 -29.40 -15.94
N LEU A 9 23.01 -29.22 -17.24
CA LEU A 9 22.98 -27.90 -17.88
C LEU A 9 21.55 -27.38 -18.12
N LEU A 10 20.57 -28.27 -18.36
CA LEU A 10 19.15 -27.86 -18.42
C LEU A 10 18.59 -27.49 -17.04
N CYS A 11 19.02 -28.15 -15.97
CA CYS A 11 18.62 -27.81 -14.60
C CYS A 11 19.26 -26.50 -14.09
N LEU A 12 20.47 -26.14 -14.56
CA LEU A 12 21.08 -24.83 -14.26
C LEU A 12 20.57 -23.71 -15.19
N GLY A 13 20.18 -24.01 -16.43
CA GLY A 13 19.64 -23.02 -17.37
C GLY A 13 18.21 -22.56 -17.06
N GLY A 14 17.43 -23.39 -16.35
CA GLY A 14 16.06 -23.05 -15.94
C GLY A 14 15.96 -22.04 -14.78
N LEU A 15 17.07 -21.70 -14.13
CA LEU A 15 17.08 -20.80 -12.96
C LEU A 15 17.25 -19.31 -13.32
N LEU A 16 17.52 -18.97 -14.58
CA LEU A 16 17.84 -17.58 -15.00
C LEU A 16 16.72 -16.86 -15.77
N PHE A 17 15.56 -17.49 -15.96
CA PHE A 17 14.36 -16.86 -16.51
C PHE A 17 13.13 -17.09 -15.64
N GLY A 18 13.33 -17.13 -14.31
CA GLY A 18 12.23 -17.05 -13.36
C GLY A 18 11.65 -15.64 -13.42
N CYS A 19 10.45 -15.51 -13.99
CA CYS A 19 9.59 -14.35 -13.78
C CYS A 19 9.51 -14.15 -12.25
N SER A 20 10.23 -13.14 -11.73
CA SER A 20 10.56 -12.99 -10.30
C SER A 20 9.37 -12.47 -9.52
N THR A 21 8.24 -13.18 -9.60
CA THR A 21 7.08 -12.90 -8.77
C THR A 21 7.40 -13.19 -7.32
N ARG A 22 7.19 -12.18 -6.50
CA ARG A 22 7.42 -12.23 -5.07
C ARG A 22 6.26 -12.94 -4.38
N PRO A 23 6.53 -13.68 -3.29
CA PRO A 23 5.47 -14.41 -2.60
C PRO A 23 4.46 -13.44 -1.99
N VAL A 24 3.18 -13.76 -2.13
CA VAL A 24 2.06 -13.04 -1.51
C VAL A 24 1.28 -14.05 -0.67
N VAL A 25 1.16 -13.77 0.62
CA VAL A 25 0.23 -14.51 1.48
C VAL A 25 -1.16 -13.95 1.25
N VAL A 26 -2.03 -14.69 0.58
CA VAL A 26 -3.43 -14.28 0.44
C VAL A 26 -4.23 -14.73 1.65
N VAL A 27 -4.74 -13.76 2.42
CA VAL A 27 -5.53 -14.00 3.65
C VAL A 27 -7.02 -14.11 3.32
N GLU A 28 -7.53 -13.23 2.45
CA GLU A 28 -8.89 -13.32 1.92
C GLU A 28 -8.86 -13.28 0.38
N LYS A 29 -9.09 -14.46 -0.21
CA LYS A 29 -8.99 -14.69 -1.65
C LYS A 29 -9.94 -13.81 -2.46
N ASP A 30 -11.19 -13.64 -2.01
CA ASP A 30 -12.17 -12.88 -2.78
C ASP A 30 -11.82 -11.38 -2.76
N GLN A 31 -11.29 -10.89 -1.63
CA GLN A 31 -10.81 -9.52 -1.52
C GLN A 31 -9.56 -9.31 -2.37
N PHE A 32 -8.63 -10.27 -2.36
CA PHE A 32 -7.40 -10.18 -3.15
C PHE A 32 -7.69 -10.19 -4.65
N ILE A 33 -8.63 -11.02 -5.12
CA ILE A 33 -9.05 -11.03 -6.52
C ILE A 33 -9.70 -9.69 -6.92
N ARG A 34 -10.52 -9.10 -6.05
CA ARG A 34 -11.12 -7.78 -6.31
C ARG A 34 -10.04 -6.69 -6.40
N MET A 35 -9.08 -6.72 -5.48
CA MET A 35 -7.94 -5.82 -5.48
C MET A 35 -7.09 -5.96 -6.75
N ALA A 36 -6.74 -7.20 -7.12
CA ALA A 36 -5.96 -7.50 -8.33
C ALA A 36 -6.65 -7.06 -9.62
N LYS A 37 -7.98 -7.14 -9.68
CA LYS A 37 -8.78 -6.61 -10.79
C LYS A 37 -8.81 -5.08 -10.81
N ALA A 38 -8.84 -4.44 -9.64
CA ALA A 38 -8.90 -2.98 -9.55
C ALA A 38 -7.56 -2.34 -9.93
N MET A 39 -6.44 -2.89 -9.45
CA MET A 39 -5.11 -2.30 -9.64
C MET A 39 -4.06 -3.28 -10.18
N PRO A 40 -4.31 -3.93 -11.34
CA PRO A 40 -3.42 -4.98 -11.86
C PRO A 40 -2.01 -4.45 -12.15
N LYS A 41 -1.91 -3.28 -12.78
CA LYS A 41 -0.63 -2.66 -13.14
C LYS A 41 0.22 -2.31 -11.91
N GLU A 42 -0.44 -1.91 -10.82
CA GLU A 42 0.25 -1.51 -9.59
C GLU A 42 0.90 -2.71 -8.89
N LEU A 43 0.17 -3.84 -8.86
CA LEU A 43 0.67 -5.08 -8.29
C LEU A 43 1.73 -5.75 -9.18
N GLN A 44 1.58 -5.66 -10.51
CA GLN A 44 2.60 -6.11 -11.46
C GLN A 44 3.89 -5.29 -11.37
N ALA A 45 3.78 -3.96 -11.26
CA ALA A 45 4.94 -3.08 -11.10
C ALA A 45 5.74 -3.34 -9.80
N ARG A 46 5.15 -4.10 -8.86
CA ARG A 46 5.76 -4.54 -7.60
C ARG A 46 6.09 -6.02 -7.59
N ASP A 47 5.98 -6.72 -8.72
CA ASP A 47 6.19 -8.16 -8.80
C ASP A 47 5.30 -8.98 -7.86
N LEU A 48 4.17 -8.41 -7.38
CA LEU A 48 3.19 -9.12 -6.56
C LEU A 48 2.22 -9.95 -7.42
N LEU A 49 2.17 -9.63 -8.71
CA LEU A 49 1.51 -10.42 -9.76
C LEU A 49 2.48 -10.61 -10.94
N ASP A 50 2.38 -11.74 -11.62
CA ASP A 50 3.05 -11.94 -12.91
C ASP A 50 2.32 -11.21 -14.05
N ASP A 51 2.91 -11.26 -15.25
CA ASP A 51 2.33 -10.69 -16.47
C ASP A 51 0.95 -11.27 -16.82
N LYS A 52 0.61 -12.44 -16.28
CA LYS A 52 -0.69 -13.12 -16.46
C LYS A 52 -1.68 -12.80 -15.33
N GLY A 53 -1.29 -12.01 -14.34
CA GLY A 53 -2.12 -11.66 -13.18
C GLY A 53 -2.19 -12.76 -12.10
N SER A 54 -1.24 -13.70 -12.11
CA SER A 54 -1.12 -14.76 -11.09
C SER A 54 -0.17 -14.33 -9.98
N TYR A 55 -0.38 -14.83 -8.76
CA TYR A 55 0.53 -14.62 -7.63
C TYR A 55 1.18 -15.95 -7.22
N VAL A 56 2.31 -15.87 -6.54
CA VAL A 56 3.00 -17.02 -5.94
C VAL A 56 2.68 -17.04 -4.46
N ALA A 57 2.14 -18.15 -3.95
CA ALA A 57 1.95 -18.33 -2.51
C ALA A 57 3.27 -18.78 -1.85
N PRO A 58 3.57 -18.37 -0.60
CA PRO A 58 4.73 -18.88 0.11
C PRO A 58 4.57 -20.37 0.45
N MET A 59 5.70 -21.06 0.62
CA MET A 59 5.73 -22.49 0.93
C MET A 59 5.05 -22.84 2.28
N SER A 60 5.06 -21.92 3.24
CA SER A 60 4.38 -22.10 4.52
C SER A 60 4.00 -20.76 5.12
N PHE A 61 2.80 -20.67 5.70
CA PHE A 61 2.36 -19.50 6.44
C PHE A 61 1.48 -19.90 7.63
N ALA A 62 1.91 -19.53 8.83
CA ALA A 62 1.10 -19.61 10.04
C ALA A 62 0.48 -18.22 10.27
N GLY A 63 -0.71 -18.00 9.70
CA GLY A 63 -1.40 -16.72 9.82
C GLY A 63 -1.84 -16.37 11.23
N TYR A 64 -2.28 -15.12 11.41
CA TYR A 64 -2.90 -14.70 12.66
C TYR A 64 -4.35 -15.19 12.69
N LYS A 65 -4.78 -15.69 13.86
CA LYS A 65 -6.15 -16.20 14.06
C LYS A 65 -7.21 -15.09 14.27
N SER A 66 -6.83 -13.81 14.25
CA SER A 66 -7.71 -12.72 14.68
C SER A 66 -7.39 -11.35 14.06
N TYR A 67 -7.06 -11.31 12.77
CA TYR A 67 -6.80 -10.03 12.09
C TYR A 67 -7.97 -9.06 12.20
N GLY A 68 -9.22 -9.54 12.07
CA GLY A 68 -10.41 -8.70 12.16
C GLY A 68 -10.53 -7.96 13.49
N GLU A 69 -10.23 -8.66 14.58
CA GLU A 69 -10.26 -8.08 15.92
C GLU A 69 -9.14 -7.07 16.16
N GLU A 70 -7.92 -7.38 15.70
CA GLU A 70 -6.78 -6.46 15.78
C GLU A 70 -7.02 -5.19 14.98
N LEU A 71 -7.50 -5.32 13.73
CA LEU A 71 -7.85 -4.19 12.88
C LEU A 71 -8.97 -3.36 13.51
N PHE A 72 -10.02 -3.98 14.05
CA PHE A 72 -11.12 -3.26 14.69
C PHE A 72 -10.64 -2.44 15.90
N LYS A 73 -9.86 -3.06 16.79
CA LYS A 73 -9.41 -2.41 18.03
C LYS A 73 -8.38 -1.33 17.79
N ARG A 74 -7.52 -1.47 16.77
CA ARG A 74 -6.25 -0.73 16.70
C ARG A 74 -6.02 0.04 15.42
N LEU A 75 -6.66 -0.31 14.31
CA LEU A 75 -6.49 0.46 13.07
C LEU A 75 -7.16 1.83 13.21
N SER A 76 -6.35 2.87 13.06
CA SER A 76 -6.80 4.25 12.99
C SER A 76 -7.55 4.51 11.69
N PRO A 77 -8.76 5.09 11.74
CA PRO A 77 -9.52 5.49 10.56
C PRO A 77 -9.04 6.83 9.97
N SER A 78 -7.93 7.40 10.48
CA SER A 78 -7.43 8.73 10.11
C SER A 78 -7.10 8.91 8.62
N PHE A 79 -6.82 7.83 7.88
CA PHE A 79 -6.60 7.87 6.44
C PHE A 79 -7.87 8.31 5.66
N MET A 80 -9.03 8.37 6.30
CA MET A 80 -10.27 8.88 5.70
C MET A 80 -10.44 10.39 5.89
N VAL A 81 -9.64 11.05 6.74
CA VAL A 81 -9.71 12.51 7.00
C VAL A 81 -9.36 13.27 5.71
N GLY A 82 -10.18 14.25 5.34
CA GLY A 82 -9.91 15.16 4.22
C GLY A 82 -10.42 14.69 2.86
N GLU A 83 -10.85 13.43 2.74
CA GLU A 83 -11.39 12.89 1.49
C GLU A 83 -12.93 12.84 1.50
N THR A 84 -13.60 12.90 2.65
CA THR A 84 -15.07 12.88 2.76
C THR A 84 -15.67 14.27 2.88
N THR A 85 -16.66 14.60 2.04
CA THR A 85 -17.50 15.81 2.13
C THR A 85 -18.44 15.84 3.34
N HIS A 86 -18.33 14.85 4.23
CA HIS A 86 -19.16 14.72 5.42
C HIS A 86 -18.24 14.63 6.63
N ASP A 87 -18.63 15.30 7.71
CA ASP A 87 -18.00 15.26 9.03
C ASP A 87 -18.13 13.86 9.63
N VAL A 88 -17.34 12.91 9.12
CA VAL A 88 -17.21 11.60 9.74
C VAL A 88 -16.40 11.83 11.02
N TYR A 89 -17.03 11.58 12.17
CA TYR A 89 -16.29 11.52 13.43
C TYR A 89 -15.31 10.34 13.36
N LEU A 90 -14.03 10.66 13.21
CA LEU A 90 -12.96 9.68 13.16
C LEU A 90 -12.33 9.62 14.55
N GLY A 91 -12.78 8.66 15.36
CA GLY A 91 -12.12 8.31 16.62
C GLY A 91 -10.71 7.77 16.37
N ASN A 92 -9.94 7.55 17.44
CA ASN A 92 -8.55 7.10 17.33
C ASN A 92 -8.39 5.71 16.71
N THR A 93 -9.43 4.86 16.78
CA THR A 93 -9.51 3.53 16.16
C THR A 93 -10.93 3.25 15.70
N PHE A 94 -11.15 2.23 14.87
CA PHE A 94 -12.50 1.82 14.46
C PHE A 94 -13.41 1.44 15.65
N ALA A 95 -12.87 0.82 16.70
CA ALA A 95 -13.62 0.56 17.91
C ALA A 95 -14.11 1.86 18.59
N ALA A 96 -13.36 2.95 18.48
CA ALA A 96 -13.72 4.25 19.02
C ALA A 96 -14.74 5.02 18.16
N THR A 97 -15.12 4.52 16.97
CA THR A 97 -16.15 5.16 16.12
C THR A 97 -17.55 4.63 16.36
N ILE A 98 -17.73 3.66 17.26
CA ILE A 98 -19.03 3.04 17.54
C ILE A 98 -19.98 4.04 18.21
N LEU A 99 -21.11 4.28 17.57
CA LEU A 99 -22.22 5.07 18.08
C LEU A 99 -23.33 4.17 18.65
N PRO A 100 -24.25 4.68 19.49
CA PRO A 100 -25.32 3.86 20.10
C PRO A 100 -26.19 3.09 19.09
N ASP A 101 -26.38 3.62 17.89
CA ASP A 101 -27.16 3.03 16.82
C ASP A 101 -26.32 2.14 15.87
N SER A 102 -25.00 2.10 16.06
CA SER A 102 -24.10 1.30 15.25
C SER A 102 -24.30 -0.20 15.52
N ARG A 103 -24.04 -1.02 14.50
CA ARG A 103 -24.00 -2.49 14.63
C ARG A 103 -22.70 -3.01 14.09
N VAL A 104 -22.03 -3.88 14.85
CA VAL A 104 -20.74 -4.46 14.47
C VAL A 104 -20.88 -5.95 14.22
N LYS A 105 -20.29 -6.44 13.14
CA LYS A 105 -20.13 -7.87 12.84
C LYS A 105 -18.64 -8.16 12.65
N HIS A 106 -18.14 -9.19 13.30
CA HIS A 106 -16.75 -9.64 13.22
C HIS A 106 -16.65 -10.98 12.47
N TRP A 107 -15.49 -11.21 11.86
CA TRP A 107 -15.00 -12.50 11.39
C TRP A 107 -13.47 -12.53 11.51
N ASP A 108 -12.85 -13.68 11.32
CA ASP A 108 -11.41 -13.88 11.60
C ASP A 108 -10.51 -12.85 10.89
N ASN A 109 -10.87 -12.50 9.65
CA ASN A 109 -10.07 -11.64 8.78
C ASN A 109 -10.64 -10.22 8.60
N GLY A 110 -11.66 -9.81 9.37
CA GLY A 110 -12.25 -8.50 9.16
C GLY A 110 -13.45 -8.19 10.05
N PHE A 111 -14.04 -7.02 9.80
CA PHE A 111 -15.24 -6.58 10.50
C PHE A 111 -16.07 -5.64 9.63
N ARG A 112 -17.34 -5.48 10.00
CA ARG A 112 -18.26 -4.52 9.40
C ARG A 112 -18.91 -3.69 10.49
N ILE A 113 -18.89 -2.37 10.33
CA ILE A 113 -19.65 -1.42 11.13
C ILE A 113 -20.77 -0.82 10.27
N SER A 114 -21.99 -0.95 10.76
CA SER A 114 -23.21 -0.41 10.18
C SER A 114 -23.62 0.83 10.96
N HIS A 115 -23.24 2.02 10.50
CA HIS A 115 -23.67 3.32 11.06
C HIS A 115 -24.99 3.77 10.43
N ALA A 116 -25.67 4.79 10.99
CA ALA A 116 -26.90 5.37 10.39
C ALA A 116 -26.75 5.74 8.91
N THR A 117 -25.65 6.38 8.53
CA THR A 117 -25.47 7.00 7.21
C THR A 117 -24.62 6.16 6.26
N GLN A 118 -23.85 5.20 6.77
CA GLN A 118 -22.88 4.44 5.97
C GLN A 118 -22.57 3.07 6.57
N THR A 119 -22.08 2.17 5.74
CA THR A 119 -21.48 0.90 6.15
C THR A 119 -19.99 0.95 5.88
N VAL A 120 -19.19 0.60 6.89
CA VAL A 120 -17.74 0.43 6.77
C VAL A 120 -17.42 -1.05 6.89
N THR A 121 -16.72 -1.60 5.90
CA THR A 121 -16.29 -3.00 5.89
C THR A 121 -14.78 -3.04 5.74
N VAL A 122 -14.08 -3.63 6.71
CA VAL A 122 -12.62 -3.77 6.70
C VAL A 122 -12.24 -5.23 6.60
N ASN A 123 -11.33 -5.57 5.70
CA ASN A 123 -10.77 -6.91 5.55
C ASN A 123 -9.25 -6.87 5.48
N MET A 124 -8.62 -7.81 6.17
CA MET A 124 -7.27 -8.24 5.90
C MET A 124 -7.25 -9.00 4.57
N VAL A 125 -6.53 -8.47 3.58
CA VAL A 125 -6.54 -9.01 2.21
C VAL A 125 -5.38 -9.95 1.99
N ALA A 126 -4.17 -9.47 2.26
CA ALA A 126 -2.93 -10.18 1.98
C ALA A 126 -1.78 -9.68 2.86
N ILE A 127 -0.67 -10.41 2.85
CA ILE A 127 0.61 -9.98 3.41
C ILE A 127 1.65 -10.09 2.31
N ALA A 128 2.40 -9.02 2.11
CA ALA A 128 3.49 -8.97 1.16
C ALA A 128 4.44 -7.81 1.51
N ASP A 129 5.69 -7.98 1.14
CA ASP A 129 6.67 -6.91 1.08
C ASP A 129 6.29 -5.94 -0.06
N TRP A 130 5.59 -4.85 0.26
CA TRP A 130 5.02 -3.97 -0.75
C TRP A 130 6.10 -3.20 -1.52
N ASN A 131 7.16 -2.77 -0.82
CA ASN A 131 8.19 -1.88 -1.36
C ASN A 131 9.50 -2.58 -1.73
N ASN A 132 9.59 -3.90 -1.55
CA ASN A 132 10.80 -4.69 -1.74
C ASN A 132 11.95 -4.30 -0.80
N ASP A 133 11.62 -4.01 0.45
CA ASP A 133 12.57 -3.64 1.50
C ASP A 133 12.82 -4.75 2.52
N GLY A 134 12.22 -5.93 2.30
CA GLY A 134 12.31 -7.10 3.17
C GLY A 134 11.36 -7.07 4.36
N GLN A 135 10.48 -6.07 4.47
CA GLN A 135 9.45 -6.02 5.50
C GLN A 135 8.08 -6.35 4.89
N ASP A 136 7.36 -7.26 5.53
CA ASP A 136 6.01 -7.60 5.11
C ASP A 136 4.98 -6.63 5.68
N GLU A 137 4.14 -6.05 4.82
CA GLU A 137 2.97 -5.27 5.24
C GLU A 137 1.69 -6.08 5.19
N TRP A 138 0.78 -5.75 6.09
CA TRP A 138 -0.61 -6.13 5.97
C TRP A 138 -1.28 -5.25 4.92
N ILE A 139 -1.81 -5.87 3.87
CA ILE A 139 -2.65 -5.23 2.87
C ILE A 139 -4.09 -5.34 3.34
N VAL A 140 -4.72 -4.20 3.58
CA VAL A 140 -6.08 -4.10 4.14
C VAL A 140 -7.00 -3.39 3.16
N SER A 141 -8.20 -3.90 2.96
CA SER A 141 -9.28 -3.18 2.25
C SER A 141 -10.22 -2.55 3.27
N CYS A 142 -10.49 -1.26 3.14
CA CYS A 142 -11.52 -0.55 3.89
C CYS A 142 -12.55 0.02 2.90
N MET A 143 -13.71 -0.60 2.83
CA MET A 143 -14.81 -0.20 1.97
C MET A 143 -15.83 0.63 2.74
N VAL A 144 -16.11 1.83 2.26
CA VAL A 144 -17.12 2.76 2.79
C VAL A 144 -18.26 2.87 1.77
N GLU A 145 -19.46 2.53 2.21
CA GLU A 145 -20.68 2.51 1.40
C GLU A 145 -21.74 3.43 2.02
N PRO A 146 -22.10 4.56 1.39
CA PRO A 146 -23.20 5.39 1.84
C PRO A 146 -24.54 4.65 1.77
N ARG A 147 -25.40 4.78 2.79
CA ARG A 147 -26.73 4.14 2.80
C ARG A 147 -27.75 4.86 1.92
N MET A 148 -27.60 6.17 1.74
CA MET A 148 -28.54 7.01 0.98
C MET A 148 -28.16 7.09 -0.51
N GLY A 149 -27.36 6.14 -1.00
CA GLY A 149 -26.78 6.18 -2.34
C GLY A 149 -25.62 7.17 -2.45
N GLY A 150 -24.88 7.09 -3.55
CA GLY A 150 -23.69 7.90 -3.78
C GLY A 150 -22.49 7.05 -4.18
N ARG A 151 -21.29 7.61 -3.97
CA ARG A 151 -20.04 6.93 -4.31
C ARG A 151 -19.63 6.00 -3.18
N SER A 152 -19.34 4.76 -3.51
CA SER A 152 -18.62 3.86 -2.61
C SER A 152 -17.12 4.04 -2.82
N ARG A 153 -16.34 3.85 -1.76
CA ARG A 153 -14.87 3.94 -1.82
C ARG A 153 -14.25 2.76 -1.12
N THR A 154 -13.30 2.12 -1.79
CA THR A 154 -12.42 1.12 -1.18
C THR A 154 -11.03 1.70 -1.07
N TYR A 155 -10.56 1.89 0.15
CA TYR A 155 -9.18 2.24 0.46
C TYR A 155 -8.39 0.95 0.57
N TYR A 156 -7.34 0.80 -0.24
CA TYR A 156 -6.33 -0.24 -0.08
C TYR A 156 -5.19 0.35 0.73
N LEU A 157 -4.96 -0.22 1.91
CA LEU A 157 -4.04 0.29 2.91
C LEU A 157 -2.88 -0.66 3.10
N LEU A 158 -1.71 -0.08 3.37
CA LEU A 158 -0.52 -0.76 3.85
C LEU A 158 -0.41 -0.49 5.34
N VAL A 159 -0.50 -1.54 6.13
CA VAL A 159 -0.48 -1.48 7.58
C VAL A 159 0.73 -2.30 8.04
N PRO A 160 1.74 -1.68 8.68
CA PRO A 160 2.82 -2.45 9.26
C PRO A 160 2.29 -3.39 10.36
N PRO A 161 2.76 -4.65 10.43
CA PRO A 161 2.38 -5.56 11.50
C PRO A 161 2.72 -4.96 12.89
N PRO A 162 1.85 -5.18 13.89
CA PRO A 162 2.07 -4.64 15.23
C PRO A 162 3.35 -5.18 15.86
N GLN A 163 4.14 -4.30 16.49
CA GLN A 163 5.34 -4.71 17.25
C GLN A 163 5.02 -5.10 18.69
N ASN A 164 3.91 -4.59 19.23
CA ASN A 164 3.46 -4.87 20.59
C ASN A 164 1.93 -4.90 20.65
N SER A 165 1.36 -5.24 21.80
CA SER A 165 -0.09 -5.41 21.98
C SER A 165 -0.86 -4.09 22.14
N THR A 166 -0.18 -2.95 22.29
CA THR A 166 -0.80 -1.64 22.58
C THR A 166 -0.70 -0.63 21.45
N GLU A 167 0.11 -0.90 20.43
CA GLU A 167 0.35 0.02 19.31
C GLU A 167 -0.93 0.28 18.51
N ILE A 168 -1.28 1.55 18.31
CA ILE A 168 -2.31 1.96 17.34
C ILE A 168 -1.71 1.78 15.94
N LEU A 169 -2.45 1.10 15.07
CA LEU A 169 -2.03 0.83 13.70
C LEU A 169 -2.42 2.01 12.80
N LYS A 170 -1.47 2.45 11.98
CA LYS A 170 -1.71 3.43 10.91
C LYS A 170 -1.73 2.71 9.57
N GLY A 171 -2.63 3.16 8.68
CA GLY A 171 -2.68 2.68 7.30
C GLY A 171 -2.19 3.76 6.35
N THR A 172 -1.16 3.45 5.57
CA THR A 172 -0.75 4.25 4.41
C THR A 172 -1.62 3.86 3.21
N ILE A 173 -2.20 4.83 2.52
CA ILE A 173 -3.04 4.55 1.33
C ILE A 173 -2.13 4.13 0.17
N ALA A 174 -2.31 2.90 -0.33
CA ALA A 174 -1.72 2.46 -1.59
C ALA A 174 -2.57 2.90 -2.79
N ALA A 175 -3.89 2.72 -2.68
CA ALA A 175 -4.82 3.13 -3.71
C ALA A 175 -6.24 3.36 -3.16
N ILE A 176 -7.03 4.13 -3.88
CA ILE A 176 -8.46 4.35 -3.62
C ILE A 176 -9.21 3.92 -4.87
N ASN A 177 -10.11 2.94 -4.74
CA ASN A 177 -11.07 2.59 -5.78
C ASN A 177 -12.41 3.21 -5.46
N GLU A 178 -12.80 4.24 -6.20
CA GLU A 178 -14.08 4.95 -6.06
C GLU A 178 -15.06 4.47 -7.12
N CYS A 179 -16.24 4.02 -6.72
CA CYS A 179 -17.26 3.54 -7.64
C CYS A 179 -18.58 4.33 -7.48
N PHE A 180 -19.18 4.70 -8.61
CA PHE A 180 -20.54 5.23 -8.70
C PHE A 180 -21.36 4.36 -9.65
N GLY A 181 -22.31 3.60 -9.10
CA GLY A 181 -22.98 2.54 -9.85
C GLY A 181 -21.98 1.48 -10.33
N LEU A 182 -21.93 1.25 -11.65
CA LEU A 182 -21.02 0.28 -12.28
C LEU A 182 -19.69 0.88 -12.73
N SER A 183 -19.52 2.20 -12.63
CA SER A 183 -18.30 2.89 -13.05
C SER A 183 -17.36 3.06 -11.87
N CYS A 184 -16.11 2.64 -12.01
CA CYS A 184 -15.09 2.71 -10.97
C CYS A 184 -13.82 3.38 -11.50
N THR A 185 -13.23 4.23 -10.67
CA THR A 185 -11.96 4.90 -10.93
C THR A 185 -10.99 4.58 -9.81
N VAL A 186 -9.78 4.14 -10.18
CA VAL A 186 -8.71 3.85 -9.23
C VAL A 186 -7.70 5.00 -9.21
N PHE A 187 -7.43 5.49 -8.01
CA PHE A 187 -6.41 6.49 -7.73
C PHE A 187 -5.28 5.84 -6.94
N VAL A 188 -4.16 5.61 -7.59
CA VAL A 188 -2.93 5.12 -6.93
C VAL A 188 -2.26 6.29 -6.19
N ARG A 189 -1.70 6.03 -5.02
CA ARG A 189 -0.97 7.01 -4.20
C ARG A 189 0.50 6.60 -4.11
N ASP A 190 1.38 7.59 -3.96
CA ASP A 190 2.77 7.30 -3.63
C ASP A 190 2.83 6.69 -2.23
N SER A 191 3.21 5.42 -2.17
CA SER A 191 3.22 4.58 -0.97
C SER A 191 4.62 4.08 -0.60
N LYS A 192 5.66 4.79 -1.08
CA LYS A 192 7.06 4.49 -0.75
C LYS A 192 7.36 4.64 0.74
N ILE A 193 6.68 5.58 1.41
CA ILE A 193 6.83 5.80 2.85
C ILE A 193 5.61 5.22 3.55
N ILE A 194 5.82 4.10 4.25
CA ILE A 194 4.76 3.43 5.01
C ILE A 194 4.83 3.95 6.45
N GLU A 195 3.74 4.57 6.91
CA GLU A 195 3.69 5.22 8.21
C GLU A 195 3.53 4.19 9.33
N ARG A 196 4.25 4.42 10.43
CA ARG A 196 4.06 3.69 11.69
C ARG A 196 3.85 4.68 12.83
N THR A 197 3.07 4.30 13.83
CA THR A 197 2.83 5.14 15.02
C THR A 197 4.04 5.18 15.94
N ALA A 198 4.75 4.05 16.07
CA ALA A 198 6.02 4.02 16.78
C ALA A 198 7.11 4.64 15.90
N SER A 199 7.67 5.78 16.33
CA SER A 199 8.96 6.25 15.84
C SER A 199 9.97 5.13 16.08
N ASN A 200 10.46 4.51 15.01
CA ASN A 200 11.51 3.52 15.11
C ASN A 200 12.72 4.22 15.78
N PRO A 201 13.16 3.81 16.99
CA PRO A 201 14.30 4.46 17.66
C PRO A 201 15.62 4.28 16.90
N LEU A 202 15.62 3.41 15.86
CA LEU A 202 16.79 3.03 15.08
C LEU A 202 16.84 3.65 13.68
N LEU A 203 15.82 4.40 13.26
CA LEU A 203 15.93 5.19 12.03
C LEU A 203 16.58 6.54 12.39
N PRO A 204 17.78 6.87 11.86
CA PRO A 204 18.29 8.22 12.03
C PRO A 204 17.25 9.19 11.43
N PRO A 205 16.96 10.32 12.09
CA PRO A 205 16.02 11.29 11.59
C PRO A 205 16.45 11.71 10.17
N THR A 206 15.54 11.62 9.22
CA THR A 206 15.75 12.17 7.88
C THR A 206 16.07 13.65 8.05
N GLU A 207 17.27 14.05 7.65
CA GLU A 207 17.71 15.43 7.74
C GLU A 207 16.88 16.27 6.76
N VAL A 208 15.81 16.87 7.26
CA VAL A 208 15.01 17.83 6.50
C VAL A 208 15.90 19.04 6.27
N HIS A 209 16.47 19.13 5.08
CA HIS A 209 17.07 20.37 4.62
C HIS A 209 15.92 21.31 4.28
N ASP A 210 15.68 22.29 5.16
CA ASP A 210 14.84 23.44 4.86
C ASP A 210 15.50 24.24 3.73
N VAL A 211 15.22 23.88 2.48
CA VAL A 211 15.62 24.70 1.34
C VAL A 211 14.65 25.88 1.29
N VAL A 212 15.05 26.97 1.94
CA VAL A 212 14.44 28.29 1.75
C VAL A 212 14.58 28.66 0.27
N PRO A 213 13.48 28.81 -0.49
CA PRO A 213 13.58 29.25 -1.88
C PRO A 213 14.05 30.70 -1.91
N GLY A 214 15.26 30.96 -2.42
CA GLY A 214 15.67 32.33 -2.76
C GLY A 214 17.05 32.81 -2.29
N LEU A 215 18.00 31.94 -1.94
CA LEU A 215 19.41 32.36 -1.79
C LEU A 215 20.34 31.30 -2.38
N GLN A 216 20.46 31.27 -3.70
CA GLN A 216 21.67 30.75 -4.33
C GLN A 216 22.79 31.78 -4.09
N PRO A 217 23.89 31.45 -3.40
CA PRO A 217 25.10 32.25 -3.54
C PRO A 217 25.60 32.05 -4.97
N VAL A 218 25.53 33.11 -5.76
CA VAL A 218 26.19 33.20 -7.06
C VAL A 218 27.67 32.96 -6.82
N THR A 219 28.15 31.76 -7.17
CA THR A 219 29.59 31.49 -7.23
C THR A 219 30.16 32.31 -8.38
N GLU A 220 31.03 33.26 -8.03
CA GLU A 220 31.80 34.05 -8.98
C GLU A 220 32.57 33.11 -9.93
N PRO A 221 32.61 33.37 -11.25
CA PRO A 221 33.29 32.48 -12.19
C PRO A 221 34.82 32.59 -12.03
N PRO A 222 35.57 31.48 -12.22
CA PRO A 222 37.02 31.53 -12.17
C PRO A 222 37.57 32.36 -13.32
N ASN A 223 38.37 33.38 -12.97
CA ASN A 223 39.12 34.21 -13.89
C ASN A 223 40.13 33.36 -14.69
N LYS A 224 39.92 33.20 -15.99
CA LYS A 224 41.01 32.96 -16.94
C LYS A 224 40.69 33.49 -18.34
N ALA A 225 41.66 34.22 -18.85
CA ALA A 225 41.58 35.07 -20.02
C ALA A 225 41.30 34.34 -21.35
N SER A 226 40.49 35.00 -22.18
CA SER A 226 40.54 35.12 -23.64
C SER A 226 40.88 33.88 -24.50
N SER A 227 39.88 33.40 -25.25
CA SER A 227 40.04 33.24 -26.71
C SER A 227 38.69 33.30 -27.44
N LYS A 228 38.62 34.14 -28.48
CA LYS A 228 37.52 34.32 -29.42
C LYS A 228 37.12 33.02 -30.13
N GLY A 229 35.83 32.79 -30.30
CA GLY A 229 35.26 31.81 -31.23
C GLY A 229 33.74 31.88 -31.18
N GLY A 230 33.12 32.46 -32.21
CA GLY A 230 31.69 32.69 -32.28
C GLY A 230 30.85 31.52 -32.80
N LEU A 231 29.59 31.87 -33.08
CA LEU A 231 28.46 31.13 -33.69
C LEU A 231 27.60 30.37 -32.67
N GLU A 232 26.44 30.91 -32.28
CA GLU A 232 25.15 31.06 -32.99
C GLU A 232 24.22 29.88 -32.71
N GLU A 233 23.07 30.23 -32.14
CA GLU A 233 22.02 29.37 -31.62
C GLU A 233 21.14 28.85 -32.77
N ARG A 234 20.85 27.56 -32.78
CA ARG A 234 19.78 26.97 -33.59
C ARG A 234 18.87 26.17 -32.67
N SER A 235 17.63 26.64 -32.51
CA SER A 235 16.55 25.87 -31.92
C SER A 235 16.10 24.74 -32.87
N LEU A 236 15.82 23.58 -32.29
CA LEU A 236 14.78 22.66 -32.74
C LEU A 236 13.78 22.50 -31.60
#